data_AF-A0A9X9WLB8-F1
#
_entry.id   AF-A0A9X9WLB8-F1
#
_cell.length_a   1.000
_cell.length_b   1.000
_cell.length_c   1.000
_cell.angle_alpha   90.00
_cell.angle_beta   90.00
_cell.angle_gamma   90.00
#
_symmetry.space_group_name_H-M   'P 1'
#
loop_
_entity.id
_entity.type
_entity.pdbx_description
1 polymer ?
#
loop_
_entity_poly.entity_id
_entity_poly.type
_entity_poly.pdbx_seq_one_letter_code
_entity_poly.pdbx_strand_id
1 'polypeptide(L)'
;MNEVALAAREALLVSLQVGGPILVLMLVVGLVIAVLQALTQVNEATLAFLPKLLVLAAAMLMLGPFMAGVLRGYAASLFDAVVQVGLKG
;
A
#
# COMPACT_ATOMS: atom_id res chain seq x y z
N MET A 1 -20.82 6.41 20.27
CA MET A 1 -19.88 7.38 19.66
C MET A 1 -18.46 6.84 19.50
N ASN A 2 -18.02 5.79 20.22
CA ASN A 2 -16.67 5.23 20.06
C ASN A 2 -16.54 4.16 18.96
N GLU A 3 -17.59 3.43 18.60
CA GLU A 3 -17.46 2.28 17.68
C GLU A 3 -17.10 2.68 16.25
N VAL A 4 -17.72 3.76 15.74
CA VAL A 4 -17.39 4.29 14.41
C VAL A 4 -15.95 4.81 14.36
N ALA A 5 -15.47 5.45 15.42
CA ALA A 5 -14.10 5.93 15.50
C ALA A 5 -13.08 4.78 15.56
N LEU A 6 -13.41 3.69 16.26
CA LEU A 6 -12.59 2.48 16.31
C LEU A 6 -12.51 1.79 14.94
N ALA A 7 -13.65 1.64 14.26
CA ALA A 7 -13.70 1.09 12.91
C ALA A 7 -12.88 1.93 11.91
N ALA A 8 -12.98 3.26 11.99
CA ALA A 8 -12.18 4.16 11.16
C ALA A 8 -10.67 4.04 11.45
N ARG A 9 -10.28 3.91 12.72
CA ARG A 9 -8.87 3.69 13.12
C ARG A 9 -8.33 2.38 12.56
N GLU A 10 -9.12 1.31 12.62
CA GLU A 10 -8.72 0.00 12.10
C GLU A 10 -8.57 0.04 10.57
N ALA A 11 -9.52 0.67 9.86
CA ALA A 11 -9.42 0.88 8.41
C ALA A 11 -8.14 1.65 8.01
N LEU A 12 -7.76 2.68 8.78
CA LEU A 12 -6.53 3.43 8.55
C LEU A 12 -5.28 2.56 8.78
N LEU A 13 -5.26 1.74 9.82
CA LEU A 13 -4.15 0.84 10.10
C LEU A 13 -3.98 -0.22 8.99
N VAL A 14 -5.09 -0.81 8.53
CA VAL A 14 -5.09 -1.75 7.41
C VAL A 14 -4.58 -1.09 6.14
N SER A 15 -5.05 0.13 5.85
CA SER A 15 -4.59 0.91 4.68
C SER A 15 -3.09 1.20 4.75
N LEU A 16 -2.58 1.55 5.94
CA LEU A 16 -1.16 1.78 6.16
C LEU A 16 -0.34 0.49 6.05
N GLN A 17 -0.87 -0.64 6.50
CA GLN A 17 -0.20 -1.94 6.41
C GLN A 17 -0.11 -2.43 4.96
N VAL A 18 -1.14 -2.16 4.15
CA VAL A 18 -1.17 -2.50 2.73
C VAL A 18 -0.28 -1.54 1.91
N GLY A 19 -0.44 -0.23 2.09
CA GLY A 19 0.28 0.78 1.30
C GLY A 19 1.71 1.05 1.77
N GLY A 20 1.98 0.90 3.07
CA GLY A 20 3.24 1.28 3.72
C GLY A 20 4.48 0.65 3.09
N PRO A 21 4.53 -0.68 2.89
CA PRO A 21 5.68 -1.34 2.29
C PRO A 21 6.03 -0.81 0.89
N ILE A 22 5.02 -0.60 0.03
CA ILE A 22 5.20 -0.06 -1.32
C ILE A 22 5.65 1.40 -1.26
N LEU A 23 5.05 2.21 -0.38
CA LEU A 23 5.41 3.63 -0.24
C LEU A 23 6.87 3.81 0.17
N VAL A 24 7.32 3.05 1.18
CA VAL A 24 8.72 3.10 1.63
C VAL A 24 9.66 2.66 0.52
N LEU A 25 9.34 1.57 -0.19
CA LEU A 25 10.14 1.08 -1.30
C LEU A 25 10.25 2.13 -2.41
N MET A 26 9.13 2.71 -2.84
CA MET A 26 9.10 3.71 -3.90
C MET A 26 9.79 5.01 -3.49
N LEU A 27 9.76 5.37 -2.21
CA LEU A 27 10.50 6.51 -1.68
C LEU A 27 12.01 6.30 -1.79
N VAL A 28 12.52 5.14 -1.37
CA VAL A 28 13.95 4.80 -1.47
C VAL A 28 14.41 4.76 -2.92
N VAL A 29 13.68 4.04 -3.77
CA VAL A 29 14.00 3.89 -5.20
C VAL A 29 13.91 5.23 -5.93
N GLY A 30 12.89 6.02 -5.63
CA GLY A 30 12.71 7.37 -6.19
C GLY A 30 13.86 8.29 -5.84
N LEU A 31 14.32 8.25 -4.58
CA LEU A 31 15.47 9.03 -4.10
C LEU A 31 16.77 8.59 -4.80
N VAL A 32 17.05 7.29 -4.86
CA VAL A 32 18.25 6.76 -5.53
C VAL A 32 18.30 7.20 -6.98
N ILE A 33 17.20 7.07 -7.71
CA ILE A 33 17.12 7.45 -9.12
C ILE A 33 17.27 8.97 -9.30
N ALA A 34 16.69 9.78 -8.41
CA ALA A 34 16.84 11.23 -8.45
C ALA A 34 18.31 11.68 -8.25
N VAL A 35 19.03 11.03 -7.34
CA VAL A 35 20.47 11.30 -7.14
C VAL A 35 21.29 10.91 -8.38
N LEU A 36 21.02 9.74 -8.97
CA LEU A 36 21.73 9.30 -10.18
C LEU A 36 21.48 10.21 -11.38
N GLN A 37 20.26 10.73 -11.54
CA GLN A 37 19.91 11.71 -12.56
C GLN A 37 20.69 13.02 -12.36
N ALA A 38 20.74 13.51 -11.12
CA ALA A 38 21.48 14.72 -10.80
C ALA A 38 23.00 14.57 -11.05
N LEU A 39 23.58 13.43 -10.69
CA LEU A 39 25.02 13.17 -10.86
C LEU A 39 25.44 13.01 -12.33
N THR A 40 24.58 12.44 -13.16
CA THR A 40 24.87 12.17 -14.58
C THR A 40 24.42 13.29 -15.51
N GLN A 41 23.72 14.31 -14.99
CA GLN A 41 23.10 15.39 -15.77
C GLN A 41 22.07 14.88 -16.81
N VAL A 42 21.58 13.64 -16.69
CA VAL A 42 20.55 13.07 -17.57
C VAL A 42 19.18 13.41 -17.01
N ASN A 43 18.45 14.29 -17.70
CA ASN A 43 17.07 14.69 -17.35
C ASN A 43 16.05 14.25 -18.41
N GLU A 44 16.23 13.04 -18.92
CA GLU A 44 15.31 12.39 -19.88
C GLU A 44 14.17 11.73 -19.11
N ALA A 45 12.98 12.33 -19.14
CA ALA A 45 11.82 11.89 -18.37
C ALA A 45 11.45 10.40 -18.57
N THR A 46 11.68 9.86 -19.77
CA THR A 46 11.39 8.46 -20.11
C THR A 46 12.37 7.49 -19.44
N LEU A 47 13.67 7.81 -19.45
CA LEU A 47 14.73 7.01 -18.80
C LEU A 47 14.60 7.03 -17.27
N ALA A 48 14.10 8.14 -16.73
CA ALA A 48 13.81 8.30 -15.32
C ALA A 48 12.66 7.41 -14.82
N PHE A 49 11.69 7.16 -15.69
CA PHE A 49 10.43 6.50 -15.35
C PHE A 49 10.53 4.98 -15.43
N LEU A 50 11.21 4.45 -16.45
CA LEU A 50 11.24 3.01 -16.72
C LEU A 50 11.80 2.16 -15.55
N PRO A 51 12.92 2.51 -14.90
CA PRO A 51 13.44 1.73 -13.77
C PRO A 51 12.48 1.73 -12.58
N LYS A 52 11.80 2.86 -12.31
CA LYS A 52 10.80 2.97 -11.23
C LYS A 52 9.63 2.00 -11.47
N LEU A 53 9.15 1.93 -12.72
CA LEU A 53 8.05 1.04 -13.10
C LEU A 53 8.42 -0.44 -12.93
N LEU A 54 9.63 -0.83 -13.34
CA LEU A 54 10.10 -2.22 -13.19
C LEU A 54 10.19 -2.62 -11.71
N VAL A 55 10.72 -1.74 -10.86
CA VAL A 55 10.79 -2.00 -9.42
C VAL A 55 9.39 -2.07 -8.81
N LEU A 56 8.47 -1.18 -9.20
CA LEU A 56 7.07 -1.24 -8.76
C LEU A 56 6.39 -2.57 -9.17
N ALA A 57 6.58 -3.00 -10.41
CA ALA A 57 6.02 -4.26 -10.90
C ALA A 57 6.56 -5.46 -10.12
N ALA A 58 7.88 -5.52 -9.90
CA ALA A 58 8.51 -6.55 -9.09
C ALA A 58 8.01 -6.53 -7.63
N ALA A 59 7.86 -5.34 -7.05
CA ALA A 59 7.32 -5.16 -5.71
C ALA A 59 5.88 -5.65 -5.61
N MET A 60 5.03 -5.35 -6.59
CA MET A 60 3.65 -5.85 -6.60
C MET A 60 3.57 -7.37 -6.76
N LEU A 61 4.47 -7.98 -7.53
CA LEU A 61 4.56 -9.44 -7.63
C LEU A 61 4.91 -10.09 -6.29
N MET A 62 5.86 -9.50 -5.54
CA MET A 62 6.31 -10.04 -4.26
C MET A 62 5.37 -9.72 -3.10
N LEU A 63 4.90 -8.47 -3.00
CA LEU A 63 4.07 -7.96 -1.92
C LEU A 63 2.57 -8.16 -2.16
N GLY A 64 2.16 -8.44 -3.40
CA GLY A 64 0.78 -8.66 -3.80
C GLY A 64 0.05 -9.69 -2.93
N PRO A 65 0.59 -10.91 -2.75
CA PRO A 65 -0.02 -11.92 -1.90
C PRO A 65 -0.18 -11.47 -0.44
N PHE A 66 0.82 -10.76 0.10
CA PHE A 66 0.77 -10.22 1.46
C PHE A 66 -0.36 -9.19 1.62
N MET A 67 -0.43 -8.21 0.72
CA MET A 67 -1.48 -7.18 0.72
C MET A 67 -2.88 -7.81 0.58
N ALA A 68 -3.02 -8.80 -0.31
CA ALA A 68 -4.27 -9.53 -0.48
C ALA A 68 -4.66 -10.30 0.78
N GLY A 69 -3.71 -10.88 1.51
CA GLY A 69 -3.96 -11.55 2.79
C GLY A 69 -4.50 -10.59 3.85
N VAL A 70 -3.88 -9.42 4.00
CA VAL A 70 -4.33 -8.38 4.94
C VAL A 70 -5.74 -7.90 4.61
N LEU A 71 -6.01 -7.60 3.34
CA LEU A 71 -7.34 -7.16 2.89
C LEU A 71 -8.42 -8.24 3.07
N ARG A 72 -8.10 -9.51 2.79
CA ARG A 72 -9.04 -10.62 3.02
C ARG A 72 -9.38 -10.79 4.50
N GLY A 73 -8.37 -10.69 5.38
CA GLY A 73 -8.58 -10.78 6.83
C GLY A 73 -9.48 -9.66 7.35
N TYR A 74 -9.23 -8.43 6.91
CA TYR A 74 -10.08 -7.29 7.25
C TYR A 74 -11.48 -7.37 6.66
N ALA A 75 -11.62 -7.86 5.42
CA ALA A 75 -12.93 -8.06 4.81
C ALA A 75 -13.77 -9.09 5.61
N ALA A 76 -13.15 -10.19 6.04
CA ALA A 76 -13.83 -11.20 6.85
C ALA A 76 -14.35 -10.62 8.18
N SER A 77 -13.52 -9.85 8.91
CA SER A 77 -13.95 -9.22 10.16
C SER A 77 -15.09 -8.21 9.96
N LEU A 78 -15.09 -7.48 8.84
CA LEU A 78 -16.19 -6.58 8.49
C LEU A 78 -17.49 -7.34 8.20
N PHE A 79 -17.44 -8.45 7.45
CA PHE A 79 -18.63 -9.24 7.16
C PHE A 79 -19.22 -9.85 8.43
N ASP A 80 -18.38 -10.38 9.32
CA ASP A 80 -18.83 -10.90 10.62
C ASP A 80 -19.50 -9.81 11.47
N ALA A 81 -18.92 -8.61 11.50
CA ALA A 81 -19.49 -7.46 12.21
C ALA A 81 -20.88 -7.08 11.65
N VAL A 82 -21.05 -7.07 10.33
CA VAL A 82 -22.35 -6.78 9.68
C VAL A 82 -23.40 -7.83 10.03
N VAL A 83 -23.05 -9.11 9.97
CA VAL A 83 -23.96 -10.21 10.34
C VAL A 83 -24.41 -10.09 11.80
N GLN A 84 -23.48 -9.78 12.70
CA GLN A 84 -23.80 -9.63 14.13
C GLN A 84 -24.77 -8.47 14.41
N VAL A 85 -24.66 -7.37 13.65
CA VAL A 85 -25.61 -6.25 13.75
C VAL A 85 -26.99 -6.66 13.22
N GLY A 86 -27.05 -7.37 12.08
CA GLY A 86 -28.30 -7.85 11.50
C GLY A 86 -29.06 -8.87 12.35
N LEU A 87 -28.36 -9.68 13.15
CA LEU A 87 -28.97 -10.65 14.07
C LEU A 87 -29.52 -10.04 15.37
N LYS A 88 -29.19 -8.78 15.67
CA LYS A 88 -29.66 -8.04 16.85
C LYS A 88 -30.83 -7.09 16.56
N GLY A 89 -31.24 -6.98 15.29
CA GLY A 89 -32.33 -6.13 14.81
C GLY A 89 -33.65 -6.88 14.66
#